data_AF-A0A2V8KEX0-F1
#
_entry.id   AF-A0A2V8KEX0-F1
#
_cell.length_a   1.000
_cell.length_b   1.000
_cell.length_c   1.000
_cell.angle_alpha   90.00
_cell.angle_beta   90.00
_cell.angle_gamma   90.00
#
_symmetry.space_group_name_H-M   'P 1'
#
loop_
_entity.id
_entity.type
_entity.pdbx_description
1 polymer ?
#
loop_
_entity_poly.entity_id
_entity_poly.type
_entity_poly.pdbx_seq_one_letter_code
_entity_poly.pdbx_strand_id
1 'polypeptide(L)' 'MYKCQICGNISEPRSPAFRLTLKTRDVYYKKREKVNGCYKRLPSGGTKFVRTDDPGGVGRECVHEAIVCHACFVKLKTPP' A
#
# COMPACT_ATOMS: atom_id res chain seq x y z
N MET A 1 -3.33 13.71 20.66
CA MET A 1 -2.88 12.63 21.57
C MET A 1 -3.59 11.35 21.17
N TYR A 2 -2.94 10.20 21.26
CA TYR A 2 -3.53 8.91 20.91
C TYR A 2 -3.05 7.84 21.89
N LYS A 3 -3.81 6.75 22.01
CA LYS A 3 -3.37 5.57 22.76
C LYS A 3 -2.65 4.61 21.82
N CYS A 4 -1.41 4.23 22.15
CA CYS A 4 -0.68 3.21 21.42
C CYS A 4 -1.44 1.88 21.49
N GLN A 5 -1.74 1.28 20.35
CA GLN A 5 -2.52 0.04 20.28
C GLN A 5 -1.69 -1.22 20.64
N ILE A 6 -0.38 -1.08 20.82
CA ILE A 6 0.52 -2.16 21.25
C ILE A 6 0.77 -2.12 22.75
N CYS A 7 1.25 -0.99 23.28
CA CYS A 7 1.63 -0.88 24.71
C CYS A 7 0.59 -0.16 25.58
N GLY A 8 -0.44 0.45 24.99
CA GLY A 8 -1.49 1.15 25.73
C GLY A 8 -1.11 2.54 26.28
N ASN A 9 0.12 3.02 26.09
CA ASN A 9 0.52 4.36 26.54
C ASN A 9 -0.22 5.46 25.77
N ILE A 10 -0.52 6.56 26.44
CA ILE A 10 -1.09 7.78 25.85
C ILE A 10 0.07 8.65 25.36
N SER A 11 0.03 9.06 24.09
CA SER A 11 1.04 9.93 23.51
C SER A 11 1.04 11.31 24.16
N GLU A 12 2.21 11.92 24.30
CA GLU A 12 2.31 13.30 24.72
C GLU A 12 1.71 14.25 23.66
N PRO A 13 1.38 15.51 24.04
CA PRO A 13 1.00 16.53 23.09
C PRO A 13 2.07 16.70 22.00
N ARG A 14 1.62 16.90 20.75
CA ARG A 14 2.48 17.09 19.56
C ARG A 14 3.41 15.91 19.23
N SER A 15 3.26 14.75 19.88
CA SER A 15 3.94 13.54 19.44
C SER A 15 3.31 12.94 18.18
N PRO A 16 4.08 12.54 17.17
CA PRO A 16 3.56 11.91 15.96
C PRO A 16 3.01 10.51 16.24
N ALA A 17 1.98 10.13 15.49
CA ALA A 17 1.44 8.78 15.43
C ALA A 17 2.15 7.99 14.33
N PHE A 18 2.68 6.81 14.66
CA PHE A 18 3.28 5.90 13.68
C PHE A 18 2.27 4.82 13.32
N ARG A 19 2.29 4.37 12.05
CA ARG A 19 1.51 3.22 11.61
C ARG A 19 2.42 2.02 11.40
N LEU A 20 2.00 0.89 11.94
CA LEU A 20 2.70 -0.38 11.82
C LEU A 20 1.77 -1.41 11.19
N THR A 21 2.21 -2.02 10.09
CA THR A 21 1.53 -3.17 9.49
C THR A 21 1.82 -4.41 10.32
N LEU A 22 0.79 -4.99 10.93
CA LEU A 22 0.89 -6.19 11.78
C LEU A 22 0.64 -7.47 11.00
N LYS A 23 -0.24 -7.41 9.99
CA LYS A 23 -0.57 -8.57 9.16
C LYS A 23 -0.73 -8.16 7.71
N THR A 24 -0.12 -8.93 6.84
CA THR A 24 -0.34 -8.84 5.39
C THR A 24 -0.97 -10.14 4.89
N ARG A 25 -1.63 -10.06 3.73
CA ARG A 25 -2.05 -11.23 2.97
C ARG A 25 -1.72 -11.03 1.51
N ASP A 26 -1.53 -12.13 0.81
CA ASP A 26 -1.44 -12.11 -0.64
C ASP A 26 -2.85 -12.03 -1.23
N VAL A 27 -2.98 -11.26 -2.30
CA VAL A 27 -4.23 -11.08 -3.05
C VAL A 27 -3.97 -11.34 -4.52
N TYR A 28 -4.83 -12.18 -5.09
CA TYR A 28 -4.76 -12.59 -6.48
C TYR A 28 -5.69 -11.73 -7.33
N TYR A 29 -5.11 -10.90 -8.18
CA TYR A 29 -5.85 -10.10 -9.14
C TYR A 29 -6.00 -10.90 -10.44
N LYS A 30 -7.25 -11.02 -10.91
CA LYS A 30 -7.56 -11.69 -12.17
C LYS A 30 -7.08 -10.84 -13.35
N LYS A 31 -6.77 -11.51 -14.48
CA LYS A 31 -6.57 -10.84 -15.77
C LYS A 31 -7.80 -9.99 -16.10
N ARG A 32 -7.60 -8.76 -16.55
CA ARG A 32 -8.66 -7.85 -17.03
C ARG A 32 -8.33 -7.35 -18.43
N GLU A 33 -9.26 -7.47 -19.35
CA GLU A 33 -9.04 -7.10 -20.75
C GLU A 33 -9.32 -5.61 -21.00
N LYS A 34 -8.48 -4.97 -21.83
CA LYS A 34 -8.68 -3.60 -22.33
C LYS A 34 -8.88 -2.50 -21.25
N VAL A 35 -8.35 -2.69 -20.05
CA VAL A 35 -8.54 -1.73 -18.93
C VAL A 35 -7.53 -0.58 -18.92
N ASN A 36 -6.35 -0.76 -19.50
CA ASN A 36 -5.29 0.25 -19.52
C ASN A 36 -5.39 1.07 -20.80
N GLY A 37 -5.79 2.34 -20.71
CA GLY A 37 -5.88 3.25 -21.86
C GLY A 37 -4.67 4.17 -21.96
N CYS A 38 -4.01 4.20 -23.13
CA CYS A 38 -2.92 5.14 -23.39
C CYS A 38 -2.88 5.59 -24.86
N TYR A 39 -2.35 6.79 -25.10
CA TYR A 39 -2.04 7.25 -26.46
C TYR A 39 -0.63 6.82 -26.83
N LYS A 40 -0.48 6.07 -27.92
CA LYS A 40 0.83 5.71 -28.48
C LYS A 40 1.12 6.57 -29.71
N ARG A 41 2.35 7.09 -29.82
CA ARG A 41 2.82 7.76 -31.04
C ARG A 41 3.03 6.71 -32.13
N LEU A 42 2.60 7.05 -33.35
CA LEU A 42 2.79 6.19 -34.52
C LEU A 42 4.09 6.54 -35.25
N PRO A 43 4.77 5.57 -35.86
CA PRO A 43 5.95 5.82 -36.69
C PRO A 43 5.69 6.77 -37.86
N SER A 44 4.46 6.77 -38.40
CA SER A 44 4.00 7.64 -39.49
C SER A 44 3.68 9.08 -39.08
N GLY A 45 3.90 9.44 -37.81
CA GLY A 45 3.36 10.67 -37.22
C GLY A 45 1.92 10.49 -36.69
N GLY A 46 1.53 11.33 -35.73
CA GLY A 46 0.25 11.26 -35.05
C GLY A 46 0.23 10.33 -33.81
N THR A 47 -0.94 10.25 -33.17
CA THR A 47 -1.18 9.40 -32.01
C THR A 47 -2.39 8.49 -32.22
N LYS A 48 -2.34 7.29 -31.65
CA LYS A 48 -3.45 6.34 -31.62
C LYS A 48 -3.80 6.03 -30.17
N PHE A 49 -5.08 6.07 -29.84
CA PHE A 49 -5.56 5.54 -28.56
C PHE A 49 -5.51 4.01 -28.60
N VAL A 50 -4.84 3.42 -27.62
CA VAL A 50 -4.68 1.97 -27.48
C VAL A 50 -5.18 1.57 -26.11
N ARG A 51 -5.90 0.44 -26.07
CA ARG A 51 -6.25 -0.24 -24.82
C ARG A 51 -5.45 -1.53 -24.71
N THR A 52 -4.75 -1.71 -23.60
CA THR A 52 -4.02 -2.93 -23.28
C THR A 52 -4.67 -3.66 -22.11
N ASP A 53 -4.39 -4.95 -22.04
CA ASP A 53 -4.85 -5.80 -20.93
C ASP A 53 -4.03 -5.52 -19.67
N ASP A 54 -4.63 -5.81 -18.53
CA ASP A 54 -3.97 -5.99 -17.25
C ASP A 54 -3.81 -7.50 -17.03
N PRO A 55 -2.58 -8.04 -16.99
CA PRO A 55 -2.36 -9.47 -16.82
C PRO A 55 -2.86 -9.99 -15.45
N GLY A 56 -3.16 -9.09 -14.51
CA GLY A 56 -3.39 -9.45 -13.13
C GLY A 56 -2.07 -9.81 -12.45
N GLY A 57 -2.15 -10.62 -11.39
CA GLY A 57 -0.97 -11.08 -10.65
C GLY A 57 -1.22 -11.21 -9.15
N VAL A 58 -0.13 -11.35 -8.39
CA VAL A 58 -0.17 -11.41 -6.93
C VAL A 58 0.30 -10.09 -6.38
N GLY A 59 -0.55 -9.42 -5.60
CA GLY A 59 -0.15 -8.29 -4.77
C GLY A 59 -0.21 -8.64 -3.30
N ARG A 60 0.27 -7.71 -2.46
CA ARG A 60 0.24 -7.85 -1.01
C ARG A 60 -0.61 -6.73 -0.41
N GLU A 61 -1.61 -7.09 0.38
CA GLU A 61 -2.49 -6.15 1.07
C GLU A 61 -2.17 -6.10 2.56
N CYS A 62 -2.26 -4.90 3.15
CA CYS A 62 -2.29 -4.73 4.59
C CYS A 62 -3.67 -5.15 5.11
N VAL A 63 -3.71 -6.17 5.97
CA VAL A 63 -4.95 -6.69 6.58
C VAL A 63 -5.19 -6.05 7.93
N HIS A 64 -4.10 -5.80 8.67
CA HIS A 64 -4.17 -5.24 10.00
C HIS A 64 -3.03 -4.25 10.19
N GLU A 65 -3.39 -3.02 10.53
CA GLU A 65 -2.47 -1.97 10.93
C GLU A 65 -2.79 -1.49 12.34
N ALA A 66 -1.77 -1.01 13.04
CA ALA A 66 -1.89 -0.42 14.35
C ALA A 66 -1.26 0.97 14.40
N ILE A 67 -1.89 1.88 15.12
CA ILE A 67 -1.32 3.16 15.53
C ILE A 67 -0.47 2.94 16.78
N VAL A 68 0.80 3.29 16.70
CA VAL A 68 1.80 2.97 17.71
C VAL A 68 2.66 4.18 18.05
N CYS A 69 3.22 4.17 19.26
CA CYS A 69 4.24 5.13 19.66
C CYS A 69 5.58 4.85 18.96
N HIS A 70 6.47 5.84 18.95
CA HIS A 70 7.79 5.72 18.32
C HIS A 70 8.58 4.50 18.84
N ALA A 71 8.57 4.27 20.15
CA ALA A 71 9.29 3.15 20.76
C ALA A 71 8.78 1.78 20.26
N CYS A 72 7.45 1.60 20.21
CA CYS A 72 6.86 0.37 19.67
C CYS A 72 7.09 0.22 18.17
N PHE A 73 7.06 1.34 17.43
CA PHE A 73 7.38 1.32 16.00
C PHE A 73 8.79 0.82 15.76
N VAL A 74 9.81 1.43 16.39
CA VAL A 74 11.21 1.02 16.20
C VAL A 74 11.43 -0.43 16.62
N LYS A 75 10.82 -0.88 17.72
CA LYS A 75 10.95 -2.26 18.21
C LYS A 75 10.39 -3.31 17.24
N LEU A 76 9.31 -2.99 16.52
CA LEU A 76 8.56 -3.95 15.70
C LEU A 76 8.70 -3.74 14.20
N LYS A 77 9.38 -2.68 13.76
CA LYS A 77 9.60 -2.36 12.34
C LYS A 77 10.60 -3.31 11.68
N THR A 78 11.44 -4.00 12.45
CA THR A 78 12.29 -5.06 11.93
C THR A 78 11.40 -6.24 11.55
N PRO A 79 11.40 -6.68 10.28
CA PRO A 79 10.70 -7.91 9.92
C PRO A 79 11.37 -9.10 10.62
N PRO A 80 10.63 -10.18 10.94
CA PRO A 80 11.26 -11.48 11.16
C PRO A 80 11.98 -11.97 9.91
#